data_AF-A0A7X3MJZ6-F1
#
_entry.id   AF-A0A7X3MJZ6-F1
#
_cell.length_a   1.000
_cell.length_b   1.000
_cell.length_c   1.000
_cell.angle_alpha   90.00
_cell.angle_beta   90.00
_cell.angle_gamma   90.00
#
_symmetry.space_group_name_H-M   'P 1'
#
loop_
_entity.id
_entity.type
_entity.pdbx_description
1 polymer ?
#
loop_
_entity_poly.entity_id
_entity_poly.type
_entity_poly.pdbx_seq_one_letter_code
_entity_poly.pdbx_strand_id
1 'polypeptide(L)'
;MFYLKIEGKVKITKKAEGRVRISVDVVQQSEEVQTRTLWYEVEQAYQDYLYSDRVDAFLVALLPYCMINGYDIYVSDKTSVSADLLYQLTEILIPSLKDAAPFRPIRIEANPIYKGLSKGTGIGTGASRGVDSFYTILKHMEGLFPLTHLTLFNVQGFGEYGGDAARKNFQRDVKEAWRVCRELNREWGACLTLVTVDSNIQEEFPVGTGFAGTFRDAGAILLLKQLFKIYYFAADTRLETFGVQACGRFSSPWLYYCLSTENYRIQLFGTDMDRLDKVEYISRFPVTYDNLRVCRGPFLFGRKGMEYQYKKNCTFNCDKCRHTVMELIAVGKLEKYEKSFDLDLVQKKFPELIAEVISKKDELFFKEIYQCLCEKGLLEGIVEKKKEIMKGNEGVKNYDVKVIELLDYFLQKMQAGVCLTEQLICSNYHTAAIYGMGRLGRRLYDEIKSLVVYEIDRNKEMVYGNVPIKNLDEELEPVDLVVTTTVRDIEEIRAALAKKVTCRIMTLKELLELSE
;
A
#
# COMPACT_ATOMS: atom_id res chain seq x y z
N MET A 1 -0.61 -31.82 -0.55
CA MET A 1 0.33 -30.71 -0.84
C MET A 1 -0.39 -29.75 -1.76
N PHE A 2 -0.44 -28.47 -1.40
CA PHE A 2 -1.13 -27.45 -2.19
C PHE A 2 -0.19 -26.92 -3.28
N TYR A 3 -0.62 -26.99 -4.54
CA TYR A 3 0.17 -26.49 -5.67
C TYR A 3 -0.67 -25.91 -6.80
N LEU A 4 -0.07 -25.06 -7.63
CA LEU A 4 -0.62 -24.68 -8.93
C LEU A 4 0.13 -25.42 -10.04
N LYS A 5 -0.62 -26.01 -10.98
CA LYS A 5 -0.06 -26.62 -12.19
C LYS A 5 -0.47 -25.81 -13.41
N ILE A 6 0.49 -25.21 -14.10
CA ILE A 6 0.27 -24.60 -15.42
C ILE A 6 0.22 -25.74 -16.44
N GLU A 7 -0.98 -26.02 -16.96
CA GLU A 7 -1.28 -27.18 -17.78
C GLU A 7 -1.54 -26.82 -19.24
N GLY A 8 -1.14 -27.72 -20.12
CA GLY A 8 -1.45 -27.64 -21.54
C GLY A 8 -0.50 -26.73 -22.31
N LYS A 9 -0.79 -26.59 -23.60
CA LYS A 9 -0.06 -25.67 -24.49
C LYS A 9 -0.64 -24.28 -24.34
N VAL A 10 0.22 -23.28 -24.43
CA VAL A 10 -0.22 -21.88 -24.57
C VAL A 10 -0.97 -21.74 -25.90
N LYS A 11 -2.20 -21.23 -25.84
CA LYS A 11 -3.08 -21.08 -27.00
C LYS A 11 -3.14 -19.60 -27.40
N ILE A 12 -2.94 -19.29 -28.68
CA ILE A 12 -3.19 -17.95 -29.24
C ILE A 12 -4.43 -18.05 -30.12
N THR A 13 -5.44 -17.23 -29.83
CA THR A 13 -6.73 -17.25 -30.53
C THR A 13 -7.12 -15.84 -30.94
N LYS A 14 -7.56 -15.68 -32.19
CA LYS A 14 -8.19 -14.44 -32.64
C LYS A 14 -9.56 -14.29 -31.99
N LYS A 15 -9.88 -13.08 -31.55
CA LYS A 15 -11.16 -12.70 -30.97
C LYS A 15 -11.87 -11.71 -31.90
N ALA A 16 -13.13 -11.43 -31.60
CA ALA A 16 -13.88 -10.38 -32.28
C ALA A 16 -13.16 -9.02 -32.12
N GLU A 17 -13.53 -8.05 -32.95
CA GLU A 17 -13.08 -6.65 -32.84
C GLU A 17 -11.56 -6.44 -32.97
N GLY A 18 -10.86 -7.32 -33.71
CA GLY A 18 -9.43 -7.16 -33.98
C GLY A 18 -8.56 -7.35 -32.74
N ARG A 19 -8.99 -8.23 -31.81
CA ARG A 19 -8.24 -8.60 -30.60
C ARG A 19 -7.64 -10.00 -30.73
N VAL A 20 -6.54 -10.24 -30.03
CA VAL A 20 -5.89 -11.55 -29.93
C VAL A 20 -5.71 -11.92 -28.47
N ARG A 21 -6.12 -13.13 -28.12
CA ARG A 21 -6.02 -13.68 -26.77
C ARG A 21 -4.99 -14.80 -26.72
N ILE A 22 -4.06 -14.69 -25.78
CA ILE A 22 -3.14 -15.74 -25.39
C ILE A 22 -3.57 -16.30 -24.03
N SER A 23 -3.65 -17.62 -23.89
CA SER A 23 -4.20 -18.25 -22.69
C SER A 23 -3.52 -19.57 -22.32
N VAL A 24 -3.58 -19.91 -21.04
CA VAL A 24 -3.13 -21.19 -20.49
C VAL A 24 -4.11 -21.66 -19.42
N ASP A 25 -4.22 -22.98 -19.25
CA ASP A 25 -5.06 -23.57 -18.22
C ASP A 25 -4.21 -23.76 -16.95
N VAL A 26 -4.76 -23.41 -15.79
CA VAL A 26 -4.09 -23.50 -14.48
C VAL A 26 -4.95 -24.34 -13.56
N VAL A 27 -4.40 -25.45 -13.09
CA VAL A 27 -5.04 -26.35 -12.14
C VAL A 27 -4.54 -26.02 -10.74
N GLN A 28 -5.43 -25.57 -9.88
CA GLN A 28 -5.17 -25.38 -8.46
C GLN A 28 -5.51 -26.67 -7.71
N GLN A 29 -4.47 -27.35 -7.22
CA GLN A 29 -4.64 -28.47 -6.30
C GLN A 29 -4.77 -27.92 -4.87
N SER A 30 -5.99 -27.93 -4.37
CA SER A 30 -6.31 -27.69 -2.95
C SER A 30 -7.09 -28.89 -2.39
N GLU A 31 -7.90 -28.69 -1.35
CA GLU A 31 -8.88 -29.69 -0.91
C GLU A 31 -9.87 -30.03 -2.04
N GLU A 32 -10.26 -29.00 -2.82
CA GLU A 32 -10.97 -29.15 -4.08
C GLU A 32 -10.04 -28.82 -5.25
N VAL A 33 -10.11 -29.62 -6.31
CA VAL A 33 -9.36 -29.35 -7.55
C VAL A 33 -10.15 -28.36 -8.38
N GLN A 34 -9.55 -27.22 -8.72
CA GLN A 34 -10.17 -26.20 -9.55
C GLN A 34 -9.30 -25.91 -10.76
N THR A 35 -9.90 -25.94 -11.95
CA THR A 35 -9.23 -25.57 -13.20
C THR A 35 -9.75 -24.24 -13.68
N ARG A 36 -8.84 -23.29 -13.94
CA ARG A 36 -9.15 -21.95 -14.43
C ARG A 36 -8.33 -21.66 -15.68
N THR A 37 -8.90 -20.96 -16.64
CA THR A 37 -8.15 -20.48 -17.82
C THR A 37 -7.68 -19.06 -17.57
N LEU A 38 -6.36 -18.88 -17.48
CA LEU A 38 -5.75 -17.57 -17.36
C LEU A 38 -5.42 -17.03 -18.76
N TRP A 39 -5.71 -15.75 -19.00
CA TRP A 39 -5.47 -15.14 -20.31
C TRP A 39 -4.96 -13.70 -20.24
N TYR A 40 -4.27 -13.32 -21.32
CA TYR A 40 -4.01 -11.94 -21.70
C TYR A 40 -4.62 -11.66 -23.08
N GLU A 41 -5.04 -10.43 -23.30
CA GLU A 41 -5.59 -9.99 -24.58
C GLU A 41 -5.00 -8.66 -25.02
N VAL A 42 -4.61 -8.59 -26.30
CA VAL A 42 -3.98 -7.43 -26.94
C VAL A 42 -4.66 -7.13 -28.27
N GLU A 43 -4.36 -5.98 -28.87
CA GLU A 43 -4.78 -5.68 -30.26
C GLU A 43 -4.06 -6.61 -31.24
N GLN A 44 -4.74 -6.99 -32.32
CA GLN A 44 -4.22 -7.93 -33.32
C GLN A 44 -2.92 -7.45 -33.97
N ALA A 45 -2.69 -6.14 -34.04
CA ALA A 45 -1.44 -5.55 -34.53
C ALA A 45 -0.20 -6.01 -33.73
N TYR A 46 -0.37 -6.48 -32.50
CA TYR A 46 0.71 -6.96 -31.64
C TYR A 46 0.84 -8.49 -31.57
N GLN A 47 0.07 -9.24 -32.38
CA GLN A 47 0.06 -10.71 -32.36
C GLN A 47 1.46 -11.31 -32.52
N ASP A 48 2.26 -10.75 -33.43
CA ASP A 48 3.56 -11.32 -33.79
C ASP A 48 4.64 -11.13 -32.71
N TYR A 49 4.35 -10.31 -31.69
CA TYR A 49 5.22 -10.16 -30.51
C TYR A 49 4.90 -11.19 -29.41
N LEU A 50 3.75 -11.87 -29.50
CA LEU A 50 3.37 -12.92 -28.56
C LEU A 50 4.15 -14.21 -28.86
N TYR A 51 4.35 -15.03 -27.82
CA TYR A 51 5.06 -16.29 -27.92
C TYR A 51 4.35 -17.38 -27.10
N SER A 52 4.24 -18.58 -27.67
CA SER A 52 3.46 -19.69 -27.09
C SER A 52 4.29 -20.94 -26.78
N ASP A 53 5.62 -20.88 -26.95
CA ASP A 53 6.54 -21.97 -26.62
C ASP A 53 6.95 -21.98 -25.13
N ARG A 54 6.53 -20.97 -24.36
CA ARG A 54 6.83 -20.82 -22.93
C ARG A 54 5.79 -19.98 -22.18
N VAL A 55 5.80 -20.03 -20.85
CA VAL A 55 4.78 -19.40 -19.96
C VAL A 55 5.29 -18.25 -19.10
N ASP A 56 6.43 -17.65 -19.46
CA ASP A 56 7.12 -16.59 -18.70
C ASP A 56 6.17 -15.52 -18.10
N ALA A 57 5.30 -14.93 -18.92
CA ALA A 57 4.37 -13.87 -18.51
C ALA A 57 3.29 -14.36 -17.51
N PHE A 58 2.83 -15.60 -17.65
CA PHE A 58 1.85 -16.21 -16.75
C PHE A 58 2.50 -16.59 -15.42
N LEU A 59 3.71 -17.16 -15.47
CA LEU A 59 4.46 -17.56 -14.28
C LEU A 59 4.73 -16.35 -13.36
N VAL A 60 5.25 -15.26 -13.92
CA VAL A 60 5.56 -14.04 -13.14
C VAL A 60 4.30 -13.40 -12.55
N ALA A 61 3.17 -13.41 -13.26
CA ALA A 61 1.92 -12.84 -12.76
C ALA A 61 1.24 -13.67 -11.66
N LEU A 62 1.43 -14.99 -11.67
CA LEU A 62 0.93 -15.92 -10.63
C LEU A 62 1.79 -15.92 -9.37
N LEU A 63 3.08 -15.60 -9.50
CA LEU A 63 4.06 -15.64 -8.43
C LEU A 63 3.60 -15.01 -7.10
N PRO A 64 3.05 -13.78 -7.04
CA PRO A 64 2.59 -13.20 -5.78
C PRO A 64 1.45 -13.98 -5.13
N TYR A 65 0.52 -14.55 -5.92
CA TYR A 65 -0.56 -15.38 -5.37
C TYR A 65 0.02 -16.66 -4.72
N CYS A 66 0.95 -17.31 -5.41
CA CYS A 66 1.61 -18.51 -4.93
C CYS A 66 2.44 -18.27 -3.68
N MET A 67 3.28 -17.22 -3.66
CA MET A 67 4.14 -16.90 -2.52
C MET A 67 3.36 -16.48 -1.28
N ILE A 68 2.22 -15.80 -1.44
CA ILE A 68 1.37 -15.42 -0.28
C ILE A 68 0.69 -16.65 0.33
N ASN A 69 0.17 -17.54 -0.52
CA ASN A 69 -0.64 -18.66 -0.08
C ASN A 69 0.16 -19.97 0.14
N GLY A 70 1.45 -19.99 -0.22
CA GLY A 70 2.31 -21.16 -0.10
C GLY A 70 2.02 -22.26 -1.14
N TYR A 71 1.65 -21.89 -2.37
CA TYR A 71 1.50 -22.85 -3.47
C TYR A 71 2.80 -22.98 -4.24
N ASP A 72 3.37 -24.20 -4.29
CA ASP A 72 4.40 -24.53 -5.26
C ASP A 72 3.84 -24.46 -6.69
N ILE A 73 4.70 -24.20 -7.67
CA ILE A 73 4.31 -24.07 -9.08
C ILE A 73 4.93 -25.21 -9.89
N TYR A 74 4.08 -25.96 -10.59
CA TYR A 74 4.49 -27.00 -11.54
C TYR A 74 4.10 -26.58 -12.95
N VAL A 75 5.04 -26.63 -13.89
CA VAL A 75 4.78 -26.35 -15.31
C VAL A 75 4.81 -27.66 -16.06
N SER A 76 3.72 -28.00 -16.76
CA SER A 76 3.63 -29.26 -17.49
C SER A 76 4.68 -29.37 -18.61
N ASP A 77 5.03 -30.60 -18.97
CA ASP A 77 5.94 -30.97 -20.06
C ASP A 77 5.51 -30.47 -21.46
N LYS A 78 4.26 -30.02 -21.60
CA LYS A 78 3.70 -29.45 -22.83
C LYS A 78 4.12 -28.00 -23.10
N THR A 79 4.80 -27.36 -22.16
CA THR A 79 5.30 -26.00 -22.27
C THR A 79 6.63 -25.85 -21.51
N SER A 80 7.21 -24.65 -21.51
CA SER A 80 8.51 -24.40 -20.91
C SER A 80 8.57 -23.02 -20.24
N VAL A 81 9.68 -22.75 -19.55
CA VAL A 81 10.02 -21.42 -19.02
C VAL A 81 11.39 -21.05 -19.57
N SER A 82 11.59 -19.79 -19.97
CA SER A 82 12.92 -19.34 -20.41
C SER A 82 13.97 -19.71 -19.35
N ALA A 83 15.07 -20.34 -19.77
CA ALA A 83 16.09 -20.84 -18.84
C ALA A 83 16.62 -19.76 -17.90
N ASP A 84 16.92 -18.57 -18.43
CA ASP A 84 17.39 -17.43 -17.63
C ASP A 84 16.33 -16.95 -16.63
N LEU A 85 15.06 -16.90 -17.05
CA LEU A 85 13.97 -16.51 -16.16
C LEU A 85 13.80 -17.54 -15.05
N LEU A 86 13.81 -18.83 -15.37
CA LEU A 86 13.68 -19.90 -14.38
C LEU A 86 14.79 -19.79 -13.33
N TYR A 87 16.05 -19.64 -13.77
CA TYR A 87 17.19 -19.42 -12.88
C TYR A 87 17.03 -18.17 -12.02
N GLN A 88 16.67 -17.03 -12.62
CA GLN A 88 16.46 -15.78 -11.90
C GLN A 88 15.35 -15.89 -10.85
N LEU A 89 14.27 -16.63 -11.14
CA LEU A 89 13.18 -16.84 -10.20
C LEU A 89 13.59 -17.79 -9.06
N THR A 90 14.19 -18.94 -9.36
CA THR A 90 14.47 -19.99 -8.36
C THR A 90 15.71 -19.74 -7.54
N GLU A 91 16.77 -19.18 -8.13
CA GLU A 91 18.07 -19.02 -7.46
C GLU A 91 18.25 -17.63 -6.84
N ILE A 92 17.54 -16.62 -7.34
CA ILE A 92 17.80 -15.22 -6.97
C ILE A 92 16.56 -14.57 -6.35
N LEU A 93 15.47 -14.41 -7.11
CA LEU A 93 14.32 -13.61 -6.69
C LEU A 93 13.56 -14.22 -5.51
N ILE A 94 13.09 -15.47 -5.63
CA ILE A 94 12.30 -16.12 -4.56
C ILE A 94 13.13 -16.28 -3.28
N PRO A 95 14.40 -16.75 -3.32
CA PRO A 95 15.25 -16.80 -2.12
C PRO A 95 15.45 -15.44 -1.46
N SER A 96 15.55 -14.36 -2.24
CA SER A 96 15.68 -12.99 -1.71
C SER A 96 14.42 -12.50 -1.01
N LEU A 97 13.25 -12.90 -1.48
CA LEU A 97 11.95 -12.43 -0.98
C LEU A 97 11.34 -13.31 0.11
N LYS A 98 11.97 -14.43 0.48
CA LYS A 98 11.41 -15.42 1.42
C LYS A 98 11.05 -14.86 2.81
N ASP A 99 11.76 -13.82 3.24
CA ASP A 99 11.58 -13.17 4.55
C ASP A 99 10.76 -11.87 4.46
N ALA A 100 10.32 -11.48 3.26
CA ALA A 100 9.53 -10.29 3.02
C ALA A 100 8.04 -10.59 3.19
N ALA A 101 7.49 -10.39 4.39
CA ALA A 101 6.06 -10.59 4.64
C ALA A 101 5.20 -9.82 3.62
N PRO A 102 4.16 -10.41 3.02
CA PRO A 102 3.53 -11.71 3.33
C PRO A 102 4.09 -12.91 2.54
N PHE A 103 5.20 -12.77 1.82
CA PHE A 103 5.71 -13.83 0.97
C PHE A 103 6.31 -14.99 1.76
N ARG A 104 6.12 -16.19 1.23
CA ARG A 104 6.69 -17.45 1.69
C ARG A 104 7.57 -18.04 0.58
N PRO A 105 8.59 -18.82 0.93
CA PRO A 105 9.34 -19.58 -0.06
C PRO A 105 8.42 -20.59 -0.74
N ILE A 106 8.57 -20.74 -2.06
CA ILE A 106 7.89 -21.75 -2.88
C ILE A 106 8.90 -22.38 -3.84
N ARG A 107 8.57 -23.56 -4.36
CA ARG A 107 9.33 -24.24 -5.41
C ARG A 107 8.68 -24.02 -6.78
N ILE A 108 9.51 -23.90 -7.81
CA ILE A 108 9.07 -23.91 -9.20
C ILE A 108 9.72 -25.11 -9.89
N GLU A 109 8.91 -26.02 -10.41
CA GLU A 109 9.34 -27.15 -11.23
C GLU A 109 8.88 -26.93 -12.67
N ALA A 110 9.83 -26.76 -13.60
CA ALA A 110 9.55 -26.48 -15.00
C ALA A 110 10.68 -26.94 -15.92
N ASN A 111 10.35 -27.34 -17.14
CA ASN A 111 11.34 -27.59 -18.18
C ASN A 111 11.90 -26.26 -18.72
N PRO A 112 13.23 -26.07 -18.73
CA PRO A 112 13.83 -24.87 -19.30
C PRO A 112 13.81 -24.91 -20.83
N ILE A 113 13.63 -23.74 -21.45
CA ILE A 113 13.92 -23.52 -22.86
C ILE A 113 15.06 -22.52 -23.02
N TYR A 114 16.11 -22.93 -23.74
CA TYR A 114 17.31 -22.14 -23.99
C TYR A 114 17.24 -21.29 -25.26
N LYS A 115 16.24 -21.55 -26.11
CA LYS A 115 16.02 -20.76 -27.33
C LYS A 115 15.63 -19.34 -26.94
N GLY A 116 16.44 -18.37 -27.35
CA GLY A 116 16.15 -16.94 -27.18
C GLY A 116 14.90 -16.49 -27.95
N LEU A 117 14.28 -15.41 -27.47
CA LEU A 117 13.22 -14.70 -28.18
C LEU A 117 13.79 -13.64 -29.12
N SER A 118 13.00 -13.17 -30.08
CA SER A 118 13.42 -12.07 -30.96
C SER A 118 13.59 -10.78 -30.16
N LYS A 119 14.54 -9.94 -30.59
CA LYS A 119 14.85 -8.67 -29.93
C LYS A 119 13.91 -7.57 -30.40
N GLY A 120 13.21 -6.96 -29.46
CA GLY A 120 12.39 -5.78 -29.71
C GLY A 120 13.20 -4.51 -29.93
N THR A 121 12.58 -3.52 -30.55
CA THR A 121 13.13 -2.15 -30.72
C THR A 121 12.30 -1.08 -30.02
N GLY A 122 11.11 -1.45 -29.53
CA GLY A 122 10.20 -0.54 -28.85
C GLY A 122 10.76 0.00 -27.55
N ILE A 123 10.46 1.25 -27.24
CA ILE A 123 10.77 1.92 -25.99
C ILE A 123 9.44 2.29 -25.36
N GLY A 124 9.11 1.66 -24.23
CA GLY A 124 7.78 1.68 -23.64
C GLY A 124 7.73 2.33 -22.27
N THR A 125 6.59 2.91 -21.89
CA THR A 125 6.25 3.24 -20.50
C THR A 125 4.75 3.24 -20.26
N GLY A 126 4.33 3.10 -19.00
CA GLY A 126 2.92 3.08 -18.60
C GLY A 126 2.29 4.47 -18.58
N ALA A 127 1.15 4.64 -19.24
CA ALA A 127 0.40 5.90 -19.31
C ALA A 127 -0.75 5.95 -18.29
N SER A 128 -0.44 5.75 -17.00
CA SER A 128 -1.43 5.81 -15.92
C SER A 128 -2.01 7.21 -15.68
N ARG A 129 -1.40 8.24 -16.30
CA ARG A 129 -1.73 9.67 -16.22
C ARG A 129 -1.53 10.28 -14.83
N GLY A 130 -0.86 9.58 -13.91
CA GLY A 130 -0.40 10.15 -12.65
C GLY A 130 0.87 10.99 -12.82
N VAL A 131 1.32 11.60 -11.73
CA VAL A 131 2.52 12.45 -11.68
C VAL A 131 3.75 11.70 -12.17
N ASP A 132 4.03 10.53 -11.61
CA ASP A 132 5.23 9.74 -11.93
C ASP A 132 5.23 9.24 -13.38
N SER A 133 4.06 8.86 -13.90
CA SER A 133 3.93 8.47 -15.30
C SER A 133 4.14 9.65 -16.25
N PHE A 134 3.56 10.82 -15.97
CA PHE A 134 3.79 12.00 -16.81
C PHE A 134 5.24 12.45 -16.77
N TYR A 135 5.87 12.41 -15.59
CA TYR A 135 7.30 12.71 -15.46
C TYR A 135 8.14 11.79 -16.34
N THR A 136 7.93 10.47 -16.25
CA THR A 136 8.63 9.49 -17.07
C THR A 136 8.39 9.70 -18.56
N ILE A 137 7.13 9.94 -18.98
CA ILE A 137 6.77 10.19 -20.38
C ILE A 137 7.50 11.42 -20.91
N LEU A 138 7.35 12.55 -20.23
CA LEU A 138 7.88 13.85 -20.68
C LEU A 138 9.42 13.89 -20.65
N LYS A 139 10.08 13.09 -19.81
CA LYS A 139 11.54 12.94 -19.80
C LYS A 139 12.10 12.10 -20.94
N HIS A 140 11.25 11.32 -21.62
CA HIS A 140 11.66 10.42 -22.71
C HIS A 140 10.94 10.71 -24.02
N MET A 141 10.38 11.90 -24.21
CA MET A 141 9.87 12.31 -25.52
C MET A 141 11.02 12.52 -26.53
N GLU A 142 12.19 12.90 -26.05
CA GLU A 142 13.40 13.14 -26.84
C GLU A 142 14.62 12.48 -26.17
N GLY A 143 15.79 12.51 -26.81
CA GLY A 143 17.04 11.99 -26.28
C GLY A 143 17.52 10.70 -26.94
N LEU A 144 18.35 9.91 -26.24
CA LEU A 144 18.99 8.71 -26.79
C LEU A 144 18.03 7.54 -27.02
N PHE A 145 16.99 7.44 -26.18
CA PHE A 145 15.98 6.37 -26.23
C PHE A 145 14.58 6.99 -26.11
N PRO A 146 14.12 7.71 -27.14
CA PRO A 146 12.81 8.33 -27.11
C PRO A 146 11.73 7.24 -27.12
N LEU A 147 10.60 7.53 -26.46
CA LEU A 147 9.46 6.63 -26.39
C LEU A 147 8.89 6.38 -27.79
N THR A 148 8.50 5.14 -28.02
CA THR A 148 7.72 4.74 -29.20
C THR A 148 6.35 4.21 -28.80
N HIS A 149 6.18 3.78 -27.56
CA HIS A 149 4.96 3.18 -27.07
C HIS A 149 4.59 3.71 -25.68
N LEU A 150 3.34 4.07 -25.52
CA LEU A 150 2.67 4.15 -24.22
C LEU A 150 1.92 2.85 -23.97
N THR A 151 1.71 2.48 -22.71
CA THR A 151 0.98 1.26 -22.38
C THR A 151 -0.08 1.47 -21.30
N LEU A 152 -1.11 0.62 -21.33
CA LEU A 152 -2.05 0.43 -20.23
C LEU A 152 -2.34 -1.05 -20.03
N PHE A 153 -2.19 -1.52 -18.80
CA PHE A 153 -2.37 -2.93 -18.44
C PHE A 153 -3.52 -3.12 -17.46
N ASN A 154 -4.60 -3.75 -17.89
CA ASN A 154 -5.67 -4.22 -17.01
C ASN A 154 -5.31 -5.58 -16.40
N VAL A 155 -4.36 -5.53 -15.47
CA VAL A 155 -3.92 -6.70 -14.70
C VAL A 155 -4.22 -6.57 -13.20
N GLN A 156 -4.64 -5.38 -12.76
CA GLN A 156 -5.11 -5.09 -11.39
C GLN A 156 -5.63 -3.65 -11.23
N GLY A 157 -4.94 -2.67 -11.84
CA GLY A 157 -5.05 -1.24 -11.49
C GLY A 157 -6.39 -0.53 -11.80
N PHE A 158 -7.37 -1.22 -12.39
CA PHE A 158 -8.68 -0.67 -12.76
C PHE A 158 -9.83 -1.19 -11.91
N GLY A 159 -9.55 -2.09 -10.96
CA GLY A 159 -10.49 -2.56 -9.94
C GLY A 159 -9.94 -3.76 -9.20
N GLU A 160 -9.83 -3.67 -7.86
CA GLU A 160 -9.29 -4.73 -7.01
C GLU A 160 -10.11 -6.04 -7.08
N TYR A 161 -11.33 -6.02 -7.60
CA TYR A 161 -12.18 -7.20 -7.75
C TYR A 161 -12.28 -7.72 -9.19
N GLY A 162 -11.57 -7.11 -10.14
CA GLY A 162 -11.70 -7.43 -11.57
C GLY A 162 -13.14 -7.26 -12.09
N GLY A 163 -13.48 -8.02 -13.13
CA GLY A 163 -14.84 -8.11 -13.69
C GLY A 163 -15.24 -6.93 -14.58
N ASP A 164 -16.53 -6.86 -14.92
CA ASP A 164 -17.06 -5.92 -15.92
C ASP A 164 -16.84 -4.45 -15.53
N ALA A 165 -16.97 -4.12 -14.26
CA ALA A 165 -16.72 -2.76 -13.78
C ALA A 165 -15.25 -2.36 -13.99
N ALA A 166 -14.30 -3.25 -13.68
CA ALA A 166 -12.87 -3.00 -13.92
C ALA A 166 -12.58 -2.84 -15.42
N ARG A 167 -13.17 -3.68 -16.28
CA ARG A 167 -13.04 -3.56 -17.74
C ARG A 167 -13.64 -2.26 -18.27
N LYS A 168 -14.81 -1.82 -17.80
CA LYS A 168 -15.39 -0.52 -18.18
C LYS A 168 -14.48 0.65 -17.78
N ASN A 169 -13.93 0.59 -16.57
CA ASN A 169 -12.97 1.59 -16.08
C ASN A 169 -11.70 1.63 -16.95
N PHE A 170 -11.15 0.45 -17.29
CA PHE A 170 -10.02 0.32 -18.20
C PHE A 170 -10.32 0.92 -19.58
N GLN A 171 -11.44 0.55 -20.20
CA GLN A 171 -11.83 1.06 -21.52
C GLN A 171 -12.01 2.57 -21.54
N ARG A 172 -12.49 3.17 -20.45
CA ARG A 172 -12.53 4.62 -20.32
C ARG A 172 -11.13 5.22 -20.26
N ASP A 173 -10.23 4.67 -19.45
CA ASP A 173 -8.85 5.16 -19.34
C ASP A 173 -8.06 4.96 -20.64
N VAL A 174 -8.35 3.93 -21.43
CA VAL A 174 -7.80 3.72 -22.78
C VAL A 174 -8.14 4.90 -23.69
N LYS A 175 -9.38 5.40 -23.68
CA LYS A 175 -9.78 6.58 -24.47
C LYS A 175 -8.99 7.84 -24.07
N GLU A 176 -8.80 8.04 -22.77
CA GLU A 176 -8.02 9.17 -22.24
C GLU A 176 -6.52 9.05 -22.54
N ALA A 177 -5.94 7.85 -22.45
CA ALA A 177 -4.55 7.61 -22.80
C ALA A 177 -4.29 7.82 -24.30
N TRP A 178 -5.24 7.42 -25.16
CA TRP A 178 -5.18 7.74 -26.59
C TRP A 178 -5.24 9.25 -26.86
N ARG A 179 -5.97 10.01 -26.06
CA ARG A 179 -5.97 11.48 -26.15
C ARG A 179 -4.59 12.05 -25.82
N VAL A 180 -3.98 11.62 -24.70
CA VAL A 180 -2.61 12.00 -24.32
C VAL A 180 -1.62 11.65 -25.43
N CYS A 181 -1.69 10.44 -25.97
CA CYS A 181 -0.83 9.99 -27.07
C CYS A 181 -0.91 10.92 -28.30
N ARG A 182 -2.13 11.30 -28.71
CA ARG A 182 -2.34 12.24 -29.82
C ARG A 182 -1.82 13.64 -29.54
N GLU A 183 -2.04 14.16 -28.33
CA GLU A 183 -1.54 15.48 -27.94
C GLU A 183 0.00 15.51 -27.93
N LEU A 184 0.64 14.48 -27.37
CA LEU A 184 2.10 14.32 -27.40
C LEU A 184 2.65 14.20 -28.82
N ASN A 185 2.03 13.40 -29.69
CA ASN A 185 2.45 13.28 -31.09
C ASN A 185 2.35 14.61 -31.84
N ARG A 186 1.32 15.41 -31.56
CA ARG A 186 1.17 16.73 -32.16
C ARG A 186 2.20 17.73 -31.65
N GLU A 187 2.47 17.73 -30.35
CA GLU A 187 3.36 18.71 -29.71
C GLU A 187 4.85 18.40 -29.96
N TRP A 188 5.24 17.13 -30.00
CA TRP A 188 6.64 16.70 -30.22
C TRP A 188 6.94 16.17 -31.63
N GLY A 189 5.95 16.09 -32.52
CA GLY A 189 6.14 15.42 -33.82
C GLY A 189 6.51 13.94 -33.68
N ALA A 190 6.15 13.31 -32.55
CA ALA A 190 6.46 11.93 -32.25
C ALA A 190 5.49 10.95 -32.95
N CYS A 191 5.90 9.69 -33.00
CA CYS A 191 5.09 8.57 -33.50
C CYS A 191 4.75 7.59 -32.37
N LEU A 192 4.26 8.11 -31.24
CA LEU A 192 3.79 7.27 -30.15
C LEU A 192 2.54 6.50 -30.56
N THR A 193 2.48 5.24 -30.14
CA THR A 193 1.26 4.43 -30.15
C THR A 193 0.90 4.00 -28.74
N LEU A 194 -0.35 3.60 -28.51
CA LEU A 194 -0.80 3.01 -27.25
C LEU A 194 -0.93 1.49 -27.41
N VAL A 195 -0.32 0.74 -26.50
CA VAL A 195 -0.48 -0.71 -26.38
C VAL A 195 -1.34 -1.02 -25.17
N THR A 196 -2.39 -1.83 -25.36
CA THR A 196 -3.31 -2.21 -24.30
C THR A 196 -3.23 -3.71 -24.03
N VAL A 197 -3.13 -4.09 -22.76
CA VAL A 197 -3.22 -5.50 -22.32
C VAL A 197 -4.40 -5.63 -21.38
N ASP A 198 -5.31 -6.56 -21.65
CA ASP A 198 -6.38 -6.97 -20.72
C ASP A 198 -6.10 -8.37 -20.19
N SER A 199 -6.58 -8.70 -19.00
CA SER A 199 -6.42 -10.01 -18.37
C SER A 199 -7.56 -10.34 -17.40
N ASN A 200 -7.76 -11.62 -17.09
CA ASN A 200 -8.61 -12.08 -15.98
C ASN A 200 -7.84 -12.43 -14.71
N ILE A 201 -6.55 -12.09 -14.60
CA ILE A 201 -5.71 -12.51 -13.46
C ILE A 201 -6.26 -12.09 -12.10
N GLN A 202 -6.91 -10.93 -11.98
CA GLN A 202 -7.49 -10.48 -10.72
C GLN A 202 -8.76 -11.26 -10.35
N GLU A 203 -9.52 -11.73 -11.34
CA GLU A 203 -10.70 -12.56 -11.15
C GLU A 203 -10.35 -13.99 -10.74
N GLU A 204 -9.36 -14.59 -11.40
CA GLU A 204 -9.01 -16.00 -11.16
C GLU A 204 -8.09 -16.19 -9.94
N PHE A 205 -7.24 -15.21 -9.65
CA PHE A 205 -6.22 -15.27 -8.59
C PHE A 205 -6.15 -13.92 -7.86
N PRO A 206 -7.16 -13.54 -7.06
CA PRO A 206 -7.21 -12.23 -6.42
C PRO A 206 -6.06 -12.06 -5.42
N VAL A 207 -5.34 -10.95 -5.55
CA VAL A 207 -4.31 -10.50 -4.60
C VAL A 207 -4.48 -8.99 -4.42
N GLY A 208 -4.17 -8.47 -3.23
CA GLY A 208 -4.21 -7.03 -2.97
C GLY A 208 -3.21 -6.25 -3.82
N THR A 209 -3.58 -5.01 -4.19
CA THR A 209 -2.79 -4.22 -5.16
C THR A 209 -1.37 -3.90 -4.70
N GLY A 210 -1.17 -3.76 -3.38
CA GLY A 210 0.15 -3.51 -2.80
C GLY A 210 1.16 -4.64 -3.02
N PHE A 211 0.70 -5.89 -3.14
CA PHE A 211 1.58 -7.06 -3.19
C PHE A 211 1.79 -7.62 -4.60
N ALA A 212 0.77 -7.56 -5.47
CA ALA A 212 0.84 -8.16 -6.80
C ALA A 212 1.08 -7.17 -7.95
N GLY A 213 0.86 -5.86 -7.75
CA GLY A 213 0.86 -4.89 -8.84
C GLY A 213 2.15 -4.91 -9.66
N THR A 214 3.30 -4.80 -8.99
CA THR A 214 4.62 -4.79 -9.64
C THR A 214 4.88 -6.08 -10.44
N PHE A 215 4.53 -7.24 -9.89
CA PHE A 215 4.71 -8.55 -10.54
C PHE A 215 3.81 -8.69 -11.78
N ARG A 216 2.56 -8.25 -11.68
CA ARG A 216 1.60 -8.39 -12.78
C ARG A 216 1.85 -7.41 -13.90
N ASP A 217 2.25 -6.19 -13.58
CA ASP A 217 2.76 -5.26 -14.57
C ASP A 217 3.98 -5.86 -15.26
N ALA A 218 4.93 -6.43 -14.52
CA ALA A 218 6.09 -7.10 -15.11
C ALA A 218 5.69 -8.29 -16.01
N GLY A 219 4.70 -9.08 -15.61
CA GLY A 219 4.13 -10.15 -16.43
C GLY A 219 3.55 -9.62 -17.74
N ALA A 220 2.80 -8.52 -17.72
CA ALA A 220 2.28 -7.86 -18.92
C ALA A 220 3.37 -7.28 -19.82
N ILE A 221 4.47 -6.77 -19.26
CA ILE A 221 5.61 -6.32 -20.08
C ILE A 221 6.33 -7.53 -20.68
N LEU A 222 6.54 -8.60 -19.92
CA LEU A 222 7.13 -9.85 -20.41
C LEU A 222 6.31 -10.47 -21.55
N LEU A 223 4.98 -10.40 -21.48
CA LEU A 223 4.09 -10.83 -22.58
C LEU A 223 4.48 -10.20 -23.92
N LEU A 224 4.95 -8.96 -23.89
CA LEU A 224 5.37 -8.15 -25.04
C LEU A 224 6.90 -7.99 -25.09
N LYS A 225 7.67 -8.92 -24.52
CA LYS A 225 9.15 -8.86 -24.47
C LYS A 225 9.79 -8.79 -25.85
N GLN A 226 9.14 -9.33 -26.89
CA GLN A 226 9.62 -9.23 -28.28
C GLN A 226 9.32 -7.86 -28.92
N LEU A 227 8.44 -7.05 -28.33
CA LEU A 227 8.17 -5.68 -28.78
C LEU A 227 9.21 -4.70 -28.22
N PHE A 228 9.52 -4.81 -26.94
CA PHE A 228 10.32 -3.83 -26.22
C PHE A 228 11.82 -4.16 -26.18
N LYS A 229 12.65 -3.14 -26.35
CA LYS A 229 14.06 -3.12 -25.98
C LYS A 229 14.24 -2.59 -24.55
N ILE A 230 13.55 -1.50 -24.24
CA ILE A 230 13.56 -0.86 -22.92
C ILE A 230 12.11 -0.57 -22.53
N TYR A 231 11.76 -0.90 -21.31
CA TYR A 231 10.52 -0.48 -20.70
C TYR A 231 10.84 0.34 -19.45
N TYR A 232 10.52 1.64 -19.48
CA TYR A 232 10.65 2.52 -18.33
C TYR A 232 9.45 2.34 -17.42
N PHE A 233 9.68 1.79 -16.23
CA PHE A 233 8.70 1.77 -15.16
C PHE A 233 8.83 3.05 -14.34
N ALA A 234 7.73 3.78 -14.15
CA ALA A 234 7.75 5.04 -13.41
C ALA A 234 7.88 4.78 -11.90
N ALA A 235 8.92 5.34 -11.27
CA ALA A 235 9.12 5.25 -9.83
C ALA A 235 8.21 6.22 -9.07
N ASP A 236 7.56 5.76 -8.01
CA ASP A 236 6.78 6.60 -7.09
C ASP A 236 7.55 7.00 -5.83
N THR A 237 8.73 6.41 -5.59
CA THR A 237 9.64 6.74 -4.48
C THR A 237 11.10 6.82 -4.93
N ARG A 238 11.93 7.44 -4.08
CA ARG A 238 13.39 7.47 -4.25
C ARG A 238 14.01 6.11 -3.98
N LEU A 239 15.20 5.88 -4.54
CA LEU A 239 15.94 4.62 -4.37
C LEU A 239 16.30 4.33 -2.91
N GLU A 240 16.42 5.37 -2.05
CA GLU A 240 16.66 5.21 -0.61
C GLU A 240 15.60 4.38 0.12
N THR A 241 14.39 4.29 -0.45
CA THR A 241 13.30 3.47 0.10
C THR A 241 13.39 2.00 -0.31
N PHE A 242 14.39 1.63 -1.12
CA PHE A 242 14.60 0.26 -1.56
C PHE A 242 14.81 -0.68 -0.38
N GLY A 243 14.05 -1.76 -0.35
CA GLY A 243 14.19 -2.80 0.66
C GLY A 243 13.66 -4.12 0.14
N VAL A 244 14.51 -5.15 0.11
CA VAL A 244 14.10 -6.50 -0.30
C VAL A 244 13.19 -7.15 0.74
N GLN A 245 13.40 -6.85 2.03
CA GLN A 245 12.57 -7.30 3.15
C GLN A 245 11.21 -6.59 3.21
N ALA A 246 11.05 -5.49 2.47
CA ALA A 246 9.79 -4.79 2.31
C ALA A 246 9.10 -5.29 1.04
N CYS A 247 7.94 -5.93 1.17
CA CYS A 247 7.22 -6.47 0.02
C CYS A 247 6.63 -5.37 -0.89
N GLY A 248 6.24 -5.76 -2.11
CA GLY A 248 5.51 -4.89 -3.03
C GLY A 248 6.41 -3.86 -3.72
N ARG A 249 6.12 -2.57 -3.52
CA ARG A 249 6.75 -1.48 -4.29
C ARG A 249 8.23 -1.28 -3.94
N PHE A 250 8.62 -1.52 -2.70
CA PHE A 250 9.98 -1.30 -2.21
C PHE A 250 11.01 -2.29 -2.78
N SER A 251 10.59 -3.48 -3.20
CA SER A 251 11.45 -4.47 -3.84
C SER A 251 11.41 -4.43 -5.38
N SER A 252 10.65 -3.49 -5.97
CA SER A 252 10.50 -3.35 -7.43
C SER A 252 11.84 -3.22 -8.18
N PRO A 253 12.85 -2.46 -7.71
CA PRO A 253 14.15 -2.43 -8.37
C PRO A 253 14.79 -3.81 -8.52
N TRP A 254 14.68 -4.64 -7.47
CA TRP A 254 15.22 -6.00 -7.46
C TRP A 254 14.44 -6.92 -8.40
N LEU A 255 13.11 -6.85 -8.37
CA LEU A 255 12.26 -7.59 -9.29
C LEU A 255 12.60 -7.29 -10.75
N TYR A 256 12.66 -6.01 -11.12
CA TYR A 256 12.94 -5.60 -12.49
C TYR A 256 14.35 -5.95 -12.96
N TYR A 257 15.32 -5.94 -12.04
CA TYR A 257 16.65 -6.46 -12.31
C TYR A 257 16.61 -7.96 -12.66
N CYS A 258 15.97 -8.78 -11.82
CA CYS A 258 15.87 -10.23 -12.04
C CYS A 258 15.09 -10.61 -13.32
N LEU A 259 14.18 -9.74 -13.79
CA LEU A 259 13.38 -9.98 -15.00
C LEU A 259 14.00 -9.39 -16.28
N SER A 260 15.11 -8.67 -16.16
CA SER A 260 15.81 -8.05 -17.30
C SER A 260 16.90 -8.95 -17.86
N THR A 261 17.21 -8.77 -19.14
CA THR A 261 18.32 -9.43 -19.85
C THR A 261 19.12 -8.41 -20.67
N GLU A 262 20.19 -8.84 -21.32
CA GLU A 262 21.01 -8.01 -22.22
C GLU A 262 20.23 -7.51 -23.45
N ASN A 263 19.17 -8.21 -23.85
CA ASN A 263 18.36 -7.90 -25.01
C ASN A 263 17.05 -7.15 -24.71
N TYR A 264 16.67 -7.07 -23.43
CA TYR A 264 15.46 -6.39 -22.97
C TYR A 264 15.63 -5.94 -21.51
N ARG A 265 15.27 -4.69 -21.19
CA ARG A 265 15.39 -4.17 -19.82
C ARG A 265 14.11 -3.53 -19.32
N ILE A 266 13.71 -3.86 -18.10
CA ILE A 266 12.76 -3.06 -17.32
C ILE A 266 13.59 -2.13 -16.44
N GLN A 267 13.45 -0.82 -16.65
CA GLN A 267 14.21 0.19 -15.93
C GLN A 267 13.29 1.04 -15.09
N LEU A 268 13.50 1.02 -13.77
CA LEU A 268 12.84 1.96 -12.89
C LEU A 268 13.41 3.36 -13.12
N PHE A 269 12.56 4.35 -13.39
CA PHE A 269 12.99 5.71 -13.73
C PHE A 269 12.35 6.76 -12.81
N GLY A 270 13.12 7.79 -12.47
CA GLY A 270 12.68 8.89 -11.60
C GLY A 270 12.89 8.62 -10.11
N THR A 271 13.84 7.75 -9.76
CA THR A 271 14.22 7.46 -8.36
C THR A 271 15.19 8.51 -7.78
N ASP A 272 15.67 9.43 -8.61
CA ASP A 272 16.59 10.53 -8.31
C ASP A 272 15.89 11.80 -7.82
N MET A 273 14.57 11.89 -8.01
CA MET A 273 13.78 13.10 -7.79
C MET A 273 12.68 12.88 -6.76
N ASP A 274 12.40 13.92 -5.97
CA ASP A 274 11.24 13.95 -5.10
C ASP A 274 9.96 14.13 -5.90
N ARG A 275 8.84 13.74 -5.30
CA ARG A 275 7.55 13.84 -5.97
C ARG A 275 7.14 15.30 -6.23
N LEU A 276 7.49 16.22 -5.31
CA LEU A 276 7.26 17.65 -5.49
C LEU A 276 8.01 18.18 -6.73
N ASP A 277 9.26 17.77 -6.94
CA ASP A 277 10.04 18.16 -8.11
C ASP A 277 9.45 17.60 -9.41
N LYS A 278 8.92 16.37 -9.36
CA LYS A 278 8.19 15.78 -10.49
C LYS A 278 6.95 16.62 -10.81
N VAL A 279 6.18 17.04 -9.80
CA VAL A 279 5.02 17.94 -9.99
C VAL A 279 5.45 19.26 -10.62
N GLU A 280 6.52 19.87 -10.10
CA GLU A 280 7.06 21.11 -10.66
C GLU A 280 7.44 20.93 -12.13
N TYR A 281 8.15 19.85 -12.46
CA TYR A 281 8.56 19.54 -13.82
C TYR A 281 7.36 19.38 -14.76
N ILE A 282 6.41 18.51 -14.43
CA ILE A 282 5.26 18.23 -15.32
C ILE A 282 4.34 19.45 -15.48
N SER A 283 4.31 20.36 -14.51
CA SER A 283 3.52 21.61 -14.56
C SER A 283 3.97 22.61 -15.62
N ARG A 284 5.13 22.36 -16.25
CA ARG A 284 5.65 23.15 -17.37
C ARG A 284 4.99 22.76 -18.70
N PHE A 285 4.28 21.63 -18.76
CA PHE A 285 3.78 21.05 -20.00
C PHE A 285 2.24 21.07 -20.08
N PRO A 286 1.65 21.77 -21.07
CA PRO A 286 0.19 21.92 -21.22
C PRO A 286 -0.59 20.61 -21.33
N VAL A 287 0.00 19.57 -21.94
CA VAL A 287 -0.61 18.23 -22.03
C VAL A 287 -1.06 17.68 -20.67
N THR A 288 -0.48 18.15 -19.57
CA THR A 288 -0.84 17.65 -18.23
C THR A 288 -2.04 18.35 -17.60
N TYR A 289 -2.37 19.57 -18.04
CA TYR A 289 -3.35 20.45 -17.37
C TYR A 289 -4.76 19.84 -17.38
N ASP A 290 -5.10 19.19 -18.49
CA ASP A 290 -6.41 18.57 -18.72
C ASP A 290 -6.39 17.05 -18.51
N ASN A 291 -5.20 16.43 -18.50
CA ASN A 291 -5.07 14.98 -18.53
C ASN A 291 -4.55 14.37 -17.21
N LEU A 292 -4.06 15.17 -16.25
CA LEU A 292 -3.53 14.67 -14.97
C LEU A 292 -4.61 13.94 -14.15
N ARG A 293 -4.34 12.66 -13.85
CA ARG A 293 -5.22 11.75 -13.13
C ARG A 293 -4.49 11.02 -12.00
N VAL A 294 -4.65 11.52 -10.78
CA VAL A 294 -4.05 10.92 -9.58
C VAL A 294 -5.05 10.14 -8.73
N CYS A 295 -6.35 10.43 -8.90
CA CYS A 295 -7.40 9.79 -8.12
C CYS A 295 -7.59 8.32 -8.55
N ARG A 296 -7.08 7.40 -7.72
CA ARG A 296 -7.30 5.96 -7.86
C ARG A 296 -8.11 5.32 -6.72
N GLY A 297 -8.41 6.09 -5.66
CA GLY A 297 -9.06 5.58 -4.44
C GLY A 297 -10.32 4.75 -4.69
N PRO A 298 -11.27 5.21 -5.51
CA PRO A 298 -12.46 4.40 -5.81
C PRO A 298 -12.21 3.11 -6.61
N PHE A 299 -11.06 2.93 -7.29
CA PHE A 299 -10.71 1.64 -7.92
C PHE A 299 -10.04 0.67 -6.94
N LEU A 300 -9.33 1.21 -5.95
CA LEU A 300 -8.54 0.46 -4.97
C LEU A 300 -9.31 0.14 -3.69
N PHE A 301 -10.35 0.92 -3.36
CA PHE A 301 -11.14 0.78 -2.14
C PHE A 301 -12.65 0.80 -2.40
N GLY A 302 -13.05 0.66 -3.68
CA GLY A 302 -14.45 0.55 -4.08
C GLY A 302 -15.04 -0.80 -3.65
N ARG A 303 -16.36 -0.95 -3.72
CA ARG A 303 -17.02 -2.27 -3.55
C ARG A 303 -17.04 -3.01 -4.88
N LYS A 304 -17.13 -4.35 -4.85
CA LYS A 304 -17.28 -5.17 -6.06
C LYS A 304 -18.43 -4.64 -6.93
N GLY A 305 -18.16 -4.46 -8.23
CA GLY A 305 -19.14 -3.92 -9.18
C GLY A 305 -19.26 -2.39 -9.23
N MET A 306 -18.44 -1.64 -8.47
CA MET A 306 -18.47 -0.18 -8.52
C MET A 306 -17.84 0.36 -9.82
N GLU A 307 -18.64 1.04 -10.62
CA GLU A 307 -18.16 1.85 -11.73
C GLU A 307 -17.72 3.22 -11.23
N TYR A 308 -16.63 3.73 -11.79
CA TYR A 308 -16.05 4.98 -11.36
C TYR A 308 -16.86 6.17 -11.88
N GLN A 309 -17.51 6.93 -11.00
CA GLN A 309 -18.43 7.99 -11.41
C GLN A 309 -17.76 9.35 -11.70
N TYR A 310 -16.57 9.62 -11.15
CA TYR A 310 -15.97 10.95 -11.30
C TYR A 310 -15.34 11.13 -12.69
N LYS A 311 -15.66 12.24 -13.37
CA LYS A 311 -14.96 12.61 -14.61
C LYS A 311 -13.60 13.28 -14.31
N LYS A 312 -13.44 13.91 -13.14
CA LYS A 312 -12.22 14.60 -12.66
C LYS A 312 -11.63 13.96 -11.40
N ASN A 313 -10.45 14.39 -10.96
CA ASN A 313 -9.91 13.98 -9.66
C ASN A 313 -10.90 14.41 -8.56
N CYS A 314 -10.96 13.67 -7.44
CA CYS A 314 -11.90 14.00 -6.35
C CYS A 314 -11.53 15.27 -5.56
N THR A 315 -10.38 15.88 -5.87
CA THR A 315 -9.79 17.06 -5.22
C THR A 315 -9.41 16.85 -3.75
N PHE A 316 -10.33 16.41 -2.89
CA PHE A 316 -10.14 16.39 -1.45
C PHE A 316 -10.36 15.01 -0.78
N ASN A 317 -11.17 14.13 -1.37
CA ASN A 317 -11.63 12.92 -0.67
C ASN A 317 -10.55 11.83 -0.52
N CYS A 318 -9.48 11.84 -1.32
CA CYS A 318 -8.41 10.84 -1.21
C CYS A 318 -7.03 11.49 -1.05
N ASP A 319 -6.15 10.80 -0.34
CA ASP A 319 -4.81 11.27 0.02
C ASP A 319 -4.01 11.71 -1.21
N LYS A 320 -4.04 10.91 -2.29
CA LYS A 320 -3.34 11.27 -3.54
C LYS A 320 -3.81 12.60 -4.16
N CYS A 321 -5.10 12.93 -4.04
CA CYS A 321 -5.61 14.21 -4.56
C CYS A 321 -5.23 15.36 -3.64
N ARG A 322 -5.41 15.23 -2.32
CA ARG A 322 -5.01 16.25 -1.34
C ARG A 322 -3.53 16.57 -1.47
N HIS A 323 -2.71 15.53 -1.52
CA HIS A 323 -1.28 15.63 -1.73
C HIS A 323 -0.94 16.38 -3.04
N THR A 324 -1.51 15.95 -4.18
CA THR A 324 -1.25 16.60 -5.49
C THR A 324 -1.71 18.04 -5.55
N VAL A 325 -2.86 18.37 -4.95
CA VAL A 325 -3.32 19.75 -4.82
C VAL A 325 -2.33 20.58 -4.01
N MET A 326 -1.83 20.04 -2.89
CA MET A 326 -0.87 20.75 -2.05
C MET A 326 0.49 20.93 -2.71
N GLU A 327 0.98 19.95 -3.47
CA GLU A 327 2.20 20.12 -4.27
C GLU A 327 2.00 21.20 -5.35
N LEU A 328 0.84 21.21 -6.04
CA LEU A 328 0.52 22.22 -7.05
C LEU A 328 0.40 23.63 -6.46
N ILE A 329 -0.10 23.76 -5.23
CA ILE A 329 -0.09 25.02 -4.48
C ILE A 329 1.35 25.40 -4.13
N ALA A 330 2.11 24.46 -3.58
CA ALA A 330 3.50 24.68 -3.19
C ALA A 330 4.36 25.14 -4.37
N VAL A 331 4.19 24.58 -5.57
CA VAL A 331 4.91 25.03 -6.77
C VAL A 331 4.29 26.26 -7.45
N GLY A 332 3.12 26.74 -6.99
CA GLY A 332 2.44 27.91 -7.53
C GLY A 332 1.84 27.68 -8.93
N LYS A 333 1.29 26.50 -9.18
CA LYS A 333 0.79 26.07 -10.49
C LYS A 333 -0.65 25.52 -10.48
N LEU A 334 -1.32 25.52 -9.33
CA LEU A 334 -2.67 24.97 -9.17
C LEU A 334 -3.68 25.51 -10.20
N GLU A 335 -3.66 26.80 -10.50
CA GLU A 335 -4.61 27.44 -11.43
C GLU A 335 -4.61 26.79 -12.83
N LYS A 336 -3.47 26.28 -13.29
CA LYS A 336 -3.34 25.59 -14.58
C LYS A 336 -4.15 24.29 -14.64
N TYR A 337 -4.57 23.75 -13.49
CA TYR A 337 -5.19 22.44 -13.37
C TYR A 337 -6.69 22.50 -13.02
N GLU A 338 -7.41 23.59 -13.28
CA GLU A 338 -8.86 23.75 -13.06
C GLU A 338 -9.74 22.68 -13.76
N LYS A 339 -9.22 22.07 -14.84
CA LYS A 339 -9.89 20.97 -15.53
C LYS A 339 -9.63 19.62 -14.87
N SER A 340 -8.53 19.51 -14.12
CA SER A 340 -8.16 18.31 -13.37
C SER A 340 -8.68 18.30 -11.93
N PHE A 341 -8.82 19.46 -11.31
CA PHE A 341 -9.26 19.66 -9.92
C PHE A 341 -10.33 20.75 -9.80
N ASP A 342 -11.10 20.70 -8.72
CA ASP A 342 -12.14 21.67 -8.38
C ASP A 342 -11.54 22.77 -7.50
N LEU A 343 -11.23 23.94 -8.08
CA LEU A 343 -10.51 25.01 -7.38
C LEU A 343 -11.35 25.67 -6.28
N ASP A 344 -12.67 25.76 -6.45
CA ASP A 344 -13.58 26.30 -5.43
C ASP A 344 -13.57 25.40 -4.19
N LEU A 345 -13.59 24.08 -4.41
CA LEU A 345 -13.47 23.11 -3.32
C LEU A 345 -12.10 23.19 -2.64
N VAL A 346 -11.01 23.40 -3.39
CA VAL A 346 -9.67 23.63 -2.80
C VAL A 346 -9.68 24.85 -1.89
N GLN A 347 -10.22 25.98 -2.36
CA GLN A 347 -10.29 27.21 -1.56
C GLN A 347 -11.11 26.99 -0.28
N LYS A 348 -12.26 26.33 -0.39
CA LYS A 348 -13.11 26.00 0.77
C LYS A 348 -12.42 25.07 1.78
N LYS A 349 -11.55 24.17 1.31
CA LYS A 349 -10.85 23.15 2.11
C LYS A 349 -9.39 23.47 2.42
N PHE A 350 -8.96 24.67 2.10
CA PHE A 350 -7.58 25.10 2.27
C PHE A 350 -7.08 24.99 3.73
N PRO A 351 -7.87 25.36 4.77
CA PRO A 351 -7.45 25.20 6.15
C PRO A 351 -7.17 23.73 6.53
N GLU A 352 -8.02 22.79 6.10
CA GLU A 352 -7.83 21.36 6.37
C GLU A 352 -6.60 20.80 5.64
N LEU A 353 -6.40 21.20 4.39
CA LEU A 353 -5.23 20.77 3.61
C LEU A 353 -3.92 21.26 4.24
N ILE A 354 -3.85 22.51 4.68
CA ILE A 354 -2.67 23.07 5.36
C ILE A 354 -2.48 22.40 6.73
N ALA A 355 -3.55 22.18 7.48
CA ALA A 355 -3.47 21.48 8.76
C ALA A 355 -2.89 20.07 8.60
N GLU A 356 -3.28 19.34 7.54
CA GLU A 356 -2.71 18.03 7.21
C GLU A 356 -1.21 18.14 6.93
N VAL A 357 -0.77 19.05 6.06
CA VAL A 357 0.66 19.25 5.75
C VAL A 357 1.47 19.55 7.00
N ILE A 358 0.99 20.45 7.88
CA ILE A 358 1.71 20.77 9.12
C ILE A 358 1.72 19.56 10.08
N SER A 359 0.63 18.80 10.15
CA SER A 359 0.54 17.63 11.04
C SER A 359 1.46 16.48 10.61
N LYS A 360 1.69 16.35 9.30
CA LYS A 360 2.47 15.28 8.65
C LYS A 360 3.82 15.78 8.15
N LYS A 361 4.31 16.92 8.61
CA LYS A 361 5.52 17.59 8.11
C LYS A 361 6.80 16.74 8.10
N ASP A 362 6.83 15.65 8.86
CA ASP A 362 7.96 14.73 8.96
C ASP A 362 7.71 13.40 8.20
N GLU A 363 6.50 13.20 7.68
CA GLU A 363 6.14 12.02 6.87
C GLU A 363 6.61 12.17 5.42
N LEU A 364 6.94 11.02 4.81
CA LEU A 364 7.21 10.91 3.37
C LEU A 364 6.08 11.59 2.59
N PHE A 365 6.44 12.35 1.55
CA PHE A 365 5.56 13.14 0.69
C PHE A 365 5.09 14.50 1.24
N PHE A 366 4.99 14.68 2.56
CA PHE A 366 4.53 15.95 3.15
C PHE A 366 5.67 16.86 3.55
N LYS A 367 6.84 16.29 3.83
CA LYS A 367 8.05 17.02 4.23
C LYS A 367 8.47 18.08 3.23
N GLU A 368 8.60 17.71 1.96
CA GLU A 368 9.07 18.61 0.90
C GLU A 368 8.04 19.72 0.64
N ILE A 369 6.74 19.40 0.74
CA ILE A 369 5.66 20.38 0.62
C ILE A 369 5.74 21.39 1.76
N TYR A 370 5.86 20.91 3.00
CA TYR A 370 5.96 21.78 4.17
C TYR A 370 7.16 22.74 4.06
N GLN A 371 8.32 22.22 3.65
CA GLN A 371 9.52 23.03 3.44
C GLN A 371 9.29 24.12 2.37
N CYS A 372 8.76 23.73 1.21
CA CYS A 372 8.47 24.66 0.12
C CYS A 372 7.43 25.73 0.51
N LEU A 373 6.39 25.36 1.25
CA LEU A 373 5.40 26.33 1.74
C LEU A 373 5.98 27.30 2.78
N CYS A 374 6.89 26.84 3.66
CA CYS A 374 7.64 27.70 4.58
C CYS A 374 8.52 28.70 3.82
N GLU A 375 9.30 28.23 2.85
CA GLU A 375 10.21 29.06 2.05
C GLU A 375 9.47 30.16 1.26
N LYS A 376 8.23 29.86 0.85
CA LYS A 376 7.36 30.82 0.14
C LYS A 376 6.54 31.73 1.06
N GLY A 377 6.72 31.64 2.37
CA GLY A 377 5.96 32.42 3.35
C GLY A 377 4.47 32.08 3.44
N LEU A 378 4.03 30.97 2.83
CA LEU A 378 2.61 30.58 2.77
C LEU A 378 2.06 30.03 4.10
N LEU A 379 2.96 29.78 5.06
CA LEU A 379 2.62 29.31 6.42
C LEU A 379 2.81 30.40 7.49
N GLU A 380 3.21 31.61 7.10
CA GLU A 380 3.35 32.76 8.00
C GLU A 380 2.00 33.09 8.67
N GLY A 381 2.02 33.41 9.97
CA GLY A 381 0.82 33.63 10.78
C GLY A 381 0.02 32.38 11.17
N ILE A 382 0.05 31.29 10.38
CA ILE A 382 -0.62 30.01 10.72
C ILE A 382 0.19 29.23 11.76
N VAL A 383 1.50 29.15 11.57
CA VAL A 383 2.42 28.49 12.51
C VAL A 383 2.51 29.24 13.84
N GLU A 384 2.41 30.57 13.81
CA GLU A 384 2.41 31.44 15.00
C GLU A 384 1.15 31.22 15.85
N LYS A 385 -0.04 31.21 15.23
CA LYS A 385 -1.29 30.85 15.92
C LYS A 385 -1.26 29.42 16.49
N LYS A 386 -0.60 28.47 15.82
CA LYS A 386 -0.44 27.11 16.34
C LYS A 386 0.51 27.07 17.54
N LYS A 387 1.59 27.86 17.57
CA LYS A 387 2.46 28.01 18.75
C LYS A 387 1.70 28.60 19.94
N GLU A 388 0.79 29.55 19.72
CA GLU A 388 -0.07 30.11 20.77
C GLU A 388 -1.09 29.09 21.29
N ILE A 389 -1.73 28.30 20.41
CA ILE A 389 -2.68 27.24 20.79
C ILE A 389 -1.97 26.05 21.47
N MET A 390 -0.75 25.70 21.04
CA MET A 390 0.01 24.58 21.62
C MET A 390 0.49 24.89 23.05
N LYS A 391 0.77 26.16 23.40
CA LYS A 391 1.03 26.56 24.79
C LYS A 391 -0.16 26.32 25.74
N GLY A 392 -1.39 26.19 25.22
CA GLY A 392 -2.58 25.82 25.99
C GLY A 392 -2.90 24.31 26.04
N ASN A 393 -2.23 23.48 25.23
CA ASN A 393 -2.61 22.08 24.98
C ASN A 393 -1.52 21.03 25.30
N GLU A 394 -0.38 21.44 25.84
CA GLU A 394 0.69 20.51 26.28
C GLU A 394 0.22 19.51 27.34
N GLY A 395 -0.76 19.87 28.19
CA GLY A 395 -1.35 18.97 29.18
C GLY A 395 -2.23 17.85 28.60
N VAL A 396 -2.82 18.05 27.42
CA VAL A 396 -3.74 17.08 26.80
C VAL A 396 -3.00 16.09 25.90
N LYS A 397 -2.03 16.56 25.08
CA LYS A 397 -1.20 15.68 24.23
C LYS A 397 -0.34 14.71 25.02
N ASN A 398 0.16 15.11 26.19
CA ASN A 398 1.00 14.26 27.04
C ASN A 398 0.19 13.11 27.68
N TYR A 399 -1.12 13.28 27.84
CA TYR A 399 -1.98 12.25 28.40
C TYR A 399 -2.23 11.11 27.43
N ASP A 400 -2.66 11.43 26.20
CA ASP A 400 -3.00 10.40 25.22
C ASP A 400 -1.77 9.56 24.84
N VAL A 401 -0.59 10.20 24.75
CA VAL A 401 0.69 9.50 24.51
C VAL A 401 0.99 8.51 25.65
N LYS A 402 0.91 8.94 26.92
CA LYS A 402 1.15 8.05 28.07
C LYS A 402 0.17 6.88 28.16
N VAL A 403 -1.11 7.10 27.81
CA VAL A 403 -2.10 6.02 27.75
C VAL A 403 -1.76 5.03 26.63
N ILE A 404 -1.34 5.51 25.46
CA ILE A 404 -0.97 4.66 24.32
C ILE A 404 0.29 3.85 24.64
N GLU A 405 1.34 4.47 25.19
CA GLU A 405 2.57 3.78 25.60
C GLU A 405 2.28 2.67 26.61
N LEU A 406 1.41 2.94 27.59
CA LEU A 406 1.05 1.95 28.61
C LEU A 406 0.16 0.83 28.04
N LEU A 407 -0.72 1.14 27.09
CA LEU A 407 -1.51 0.13 26.36
C LEU A 407 -0.62 -0.77 25.50
N ASP A 408 0.36 -0.19 24.79
CA ASP A 408 1.30 -0.96 23.98
C ASP A 408 2.14 -1.90 24.86
N TYR A 409 2.62 -1.40 26.00
CA TYR A 409 3.36 -2.22 26.96
C TYR A 409 2.51 -3.34 27.57
N PHE A 410 1.26 -3.04 27.93
CA PHE A 410 0.29 -4.05 28.39
C PHE A 410 0.09 -5.13 27.32
N LEU A 411 -0.10 -4.74 26.06
CA LEU A 411 -0.29 -5.67 24.95
C LEU A 411 0.94 -6.56 24.71
N GLN A 412 2.14 -5.99 24.76
CA GLN A 412 3.39 -6.75 24.63
C GLN A 412 3.50 -7.83 25.70
N LYS A 413 3.11 -7.54 26.95
CA LYS A 413 3.11 -8.52 28.05
C LYS A 413 2.12 -9.66 27.80
N MET A 414 0.90 -9.34 27.35
CA MET A 414 -0.11 -10.36 27.04
C MET A 414 0.33 -11.23 25.86
N GLN A 415 0.94 -10.65 24.84
CA GLN A 415 1.48 -11.38 23.69
C GLN A 415 2.68 -12.27 24.04
N ALA A 416 3.45 -11.89 25.07
CA ALA A 416 4.51 -12.71 25.64
C ALA A 416 3.99 -13.88 26.51
N GLY A 417 2.67 -14.02 26.67
CA GLY A 417 2.04 -15.09 27.43
C GLY A 417 2.01 -14.87 28.95
N VAL A 418 2.25 -13.64 29.42
CA VAL A 418 2.23 -13.31 30.85
C VAL A 418 0.79 -13.41 31.39
N CYS A 419 0.57 -14.21 32.43
CA CYS A 419 -0.69 -14.29 33.16
C CYS A 419 -0.63 -13.41 34.43
N LEU A 420 -1.24 -12.21 34.39
CA LEU A 420 -1.17 -11.26 35.52
C LEU A 420 -1.82 -11.80 36.80
N THR A 421 -2.86 -12.62 36.68
CA THR A 421 -3.51 -13.26 37.84
C THR A 421 -2.52 -14.20 38.56
N GLU A 422 -1.83 -15.07 37.82
CA GLU A 422 -0.83 -15.99 38.39
C GLU A 422 0.34 -15.22 39.01
N GLN A 423 0.83 -14.20 38.31
CA GLN A 423 1.93 -13.35 38.79
C GLN A 423 1.62 -12.66 40.12
N LEU A 424 0.40 -12.14 40.27
CA LEU A 424 -0.07 -11.53 41.51
C LEU A 424 -0.20 -12.57 42.64
N ILE A 425 -0.74 -13.76 42.34
CA ILE A 425 -0.86 -14.85 43.32
C ILE A 425 0.53 -15.32 43.79
N CYS A 426 1.48 -15.51 42.88
CA CYS A 426 2.87 -15.85 43.20
C CYS A 426 3.57 -14.77 44.03
N SER A 427 3.16 -13.50 43.85
CA SER A 427 3.61 -12.36 44.65
C SER A 427 2.84 -12.17 45.97
N ASN A 428 2.02 -13.16 46.36
CA ASN A 428 1.22 -13.18 47.58
C ASN A 428 0.11 -12.10 47.65
N TYR A 429 -0.46 -11.72 46.51
CA TYR A 429 -1.66 -10.88 46.41
C TYR A 429 -2.85 -11.75 46.01
N HIS A 430 -3.91 -11.78 46.81
CA HIS A 430 -5.08 -12.64 46.59
C HIS A 430 -6.39 -11.85 46.43
N THR A 431 -6.38 -10.59 46.87
CA THR A 431 -7.48 -9.63 46.71
C THR A 431 -6.94 -8.29 46.21
N ALA A 432 -7.66 -7.67 45.27
CA ALA A 432 -7.27 -6.40 44.67
C ALA A 432 -8.46 -5.44 44.52
N ALA A 433 -8.17 -4.14 44.51
CA ALA A 433 -9.08 -3.10 44.05
C ALA A 433 -8.44 -2.29 42.91
N ILE A 434 -9.27 -1.76 42.00
CA ILE A 434 -8.80 -0.98 40.85
C ILE A 434 -9.24 0.48 41.01
N TYR A 435 -8.29 1.41 40.98
CA TYR A 435 -8.57 2.85 40.95
C TYR A 435 -8.60 3.37 39.51
N GLY A 436 -9.80 3.79 39.07
CA GLY A 436 -10.09 4.30 37.73
C GLY A 436 -10.45 3.20 36.72
N MET A 437 -11.70 3.16 36.26
CA MET A 437 -12.21 2.17 35.28
C MET A 437 -12.40 2.75 33.88
N GLY A 438 -11.44 3.59 33.49
CA GLY A 438 -11.27 4.04 32.12
C GLY A 438 -10.79 2.93 31.18
N ARG A 439 -10.20 3.29 30.05
CA ARG A 439 -9.77 2.32 29.02
C ARG A 439 -8.78 1.27 29.56
N LEU A 440 -7.80 1.71 30.35
CA LEU A 440 -6.78 0.83 30.94
C LEU A 440 -7.34 -0.02 32.09
N GLY A 441 -8.15 0.57 32.97
CA GLY A 441 -8.83 -0.12 34.07
C GLY A 441 -9.64 -1.33 33.61
N ARG A 442 -10.40 -1.17 32.52
CA ARG A 442 -11.21 -2.26 31.96
C ARG A 442 -10.37 -3.43 31.45
N ARG A 443 -9.24 -3.14 30.79
CA ARG A 443 -8.31 -4.18 30.30
C ARG A 443 -7.66 -4.92 31.47
N LEU A 444 -7.22 -4.18 32.48
CA LEU A 444 -6.69 -4.80 33.69
C LEU A 444 -7.75 -5.67 34.38
N TYR A 445 -8.98 -5.17 34.55
CA TYR A 445 -10.08 -5.92 35.15
C TYR A 445 -10.30 -7.25 34.43
N ASP A 446 -10.37 -7.25 33.10
CA ASP A 446 -10.62 -8.48 32.33
C ASP A 446 -9.55 -9.56 32.59
N GLU A 447 -8.30 -9.15 32.82
CA GLU A 447 -7.16 -10.05 33.11
C GLU A 447 -7.08 -10.54 34.56
N ILE A 448 -7.49 -9.71 35.54
CA ILE A 448 -7.36 -10.04 36.98
C ILE A 448 -8.70 -10.16 37.72
N LYS A 449 -9.82 -10.27 37.00
CA LYS A 449 -11.19 -10.25 37.55
C LYS A 449 -11.45 -11.21 38.70
N SER A 450 -10.74 -12.33 38.78
CA SER A 450 -10.88 -13.29 39.89
C SER A 450 -10.34 -12.77 41.22
N LEU A 451 -9.49 -11.75 41.20
CA LEU A 451 -8.90 -11.11 42.37
C LEU A 451 -9.59 -9.79 42.75
N VAL A 452 -10.34 -9.17 41.82
CA VAL A 452 -10.91 -7.83 42.02
C VAL A 452 -12.15 -7.88 42.92
N VAL A 453 -12.08 -7.18 44.06
CA VAL A 453 -13.16 -7.10 45.05
C VAL A 453 -14.08 -5.90 44.80
N TYR A 454 -13.50 -4.74 44.45
CA TYR A 454 -14.25 -3.51 44.15
C TYR A 454 -13.45 -2.55 43.26
N GLU A 455 -14.16 -1.60 42.68
CA GLU A 455 -13.60 -0.47 41.92
C GLU A 455 -13.64 0.80 42.77
N ILE A 456 -12.62 1.65 42.63
CA ILE A 456 -12.59 3.00 43.18
C ILE A 456 -12.67 4.01 42.04
N ASP A 457 -13.80 4.71 41.92
CA ASP A 457 -13.99 5.76 40.91
C ASP A 457 -14.91 6.84 41.48
N ARG A 458 -14.79 8.07 40.97
CA ARG A 458 -15.66 9.19 41.37
C ARG A 458 -17.01 9.15 40.65
N ASN A 459 -17.10 8.40 39.55
CA ASN A 459 -18.28 8.32 38.71
C ASN A 459 -19.01 6.98 38.88
N LYS A 460 -19.98 6.95 39.80
CA LYS A 460 -20.83 5.77 40.07
C LYS A 460 -21.73 5.34 38.91
N GLU A 461 -21.85 6.14 37.85
CA GLU A 461 -22.65 5.81 36.65
C GLU A 461 -21.87 4.94 35.65
N MET A 462 -20.54 4.81 35.78
CA MET A 462 -19.72 3.96 34.92
C MET A 462 -19.67 2.52 35.46
N VAL A 463 -20.71 1.73 35.18
CA VAL A 463 -20.74 0.31 35.55
C VAL A 463 -19.95 -0.54 34.54
N TYR A 464 -18.88 -1.21 35.00
CA TYR A 464 -18.14 -2.21 34.22
C TYR A 464 -17.79 -3.42 35.09
N GLY A 465 -18.22 -4.62 34.66
CA GLY A 465 -18.06 -5.85 35.45
C GLY A 465 -19.13 -6.02 36.54
N ASN A 466 -18.93 -7.02 37.41
CA ASN A 466 -19.86 -7.38 38.49
C ASN A 466 -19.29 -7.07 39.88
N VAL A 467 -18.51 -6.00 40.00
CA VAL A 467 -17.91 -5.56 41.27
C VAL A 467 -18.52 -4.22 41.72
N PRO A 468 -18.68 -3.96 43.02
CA PRO A 468 -19.21 -2.70 43.51
C PRO A 468 -18.26 -1.53 43.23
N ILE A 469 -18.82 -0.34 42.95
CA ILE A 469 -18.08 0.91 42.79
C ILE A 469 -18.13 1.69 44.11
N LYS A 470 -16.96 2.04 44.64
CA LYS A 470 -16.78 2.81 45.87
C LYS A 470 -16.18 4.17 45.53
N ASN A 471 -16.70 5.24 46.11
CA ASN A 471 -15.99 6.51 46.09
C ASN A 471 -14.86 6.52 47.14
N LEU A 472 -13.88 7.39 46.95
CA LEU A 472 -12.72 7.51 47.86
C LEU A 472 -13.09 8.07 49.26
N ASP A 473 -14.23 8.75 49.39
CA ASP A 473 -14.78 9.25 50.64
C ASP A 473 -15.50 8.15 51.46
N GLU A 474 -15.85 7.02 50.84
CA GLU A 474 -16.47 5.87 51.50
C GLU A 474 -15.46 5.03 52.30
N GLU A 475 -16.00 4.10 53.09
CA GLU A 475 -15.22 3.05 53.74
C GLU A 475 -14.85 1.98 52.70
N LEU A 476 -13.55 1.72 52.57
CA LEU A 476 -12.98 0.79 51.60
C LEU A 476 -12.69 -0.54 52.29
N GLU A 477 -13.18 -1.65 51.75
CA GLU A 477 -12.90 -2.96 52.33
C GLU A 477 -11.39 -3.31 52.24
N PRO A 478 -10.81 -4.03 53.22
CA PRO A 478 -9.42 -4.46 53.15
C PRO A 478 -9.16 -5.36 51.94
N VAL A 479 -8.12 -5.02 51.17
CA VAL A 479 -7.59 -5.82 50.04
C VAL A 479 -6.07 -5.86 50.12
N ASP A 480 -5.43 -6.83 49.48
CA ASP A 480 -3.96 -6.97 49.51
C ASP A 480 -3.25 -5.95 48.61
N LEU A 481 -3.93 -5.47 47.57
CA LEU A 481 -3.38 -4.60 46.54
C LEU A 481 -4.41 -3.59 46.02
N VAL A 482 -4.01 -2.33 45.83
CA VAL A 482 -4.76 -1.37 45.00
C VAL A 482 -3.95 -1.03 43.75
N VAL A 483 -4.53 -1.24 42.56
CA VAL A 483 -3.89 -0.90 41.29
C VAL A 483 -4.49 0.37 40.70
N THR A 484 -3.67 1.40 40.49
CA THR A 484 -4.08 2.66 39.85
C THR A 484 -3.84 2.60 38.34
N THR A 485 -4.87 2.89 37.54
CA THR A 485 -4.75 2.84 36.06
C THR A 485 -4.77 4.23 35.40
N THR A 486 -4.89 5.28 36.21
CA THR A 486 -4.69 6.66 35.78
C THR A 486 -3.22 6.96 35.47
N VAL A 487 -2.99 7.71 34.40
CA VAL A 487 -1.67 8.23 34.03
C VAL A 487 -1.49 9.72 34.37
N ARG A 488 -2.46 10.30 35.11
CA ARG A 488 -2.43 11.67 35.66
C ARG A 488 -2.47 11.63 37.19
N ASP A 489 -1.89 12.65 37.80
CA ASP A 489 -1.99 12.94 39.24
C ASP A 489 -1.66 11.74 40.14
N ILE A 490 -0.72 10.89 39.67
CA ILE A 490 -0.38 9.59 40.28
C ILE A 490 0.01 9.77 41.76
N GLU A 491 0.86 10.75 42.06
CA GLU A 491 1.32 11.01 43.43
C GLU A 491 0.21 11.51 44.34
N GLU A 492 -0.68 12.38 43.84
CA GLU A 492 -1.83 12.87 44.61
C GLU A 492 -2.82 11.74 44.92
N ILE A 493 -3.10 10.90 43.92
CA ILE A 493 -4.00 9.75 44.06
C ILE A 493 -3.42 8.71 45.00
N ARG A 494 -2.12 8.43 44.89
CA ARG A 494 -1.39 7.53 45.79
C ARG A 494 -1.41 8.06 47.23
N ALA A 495 -1.17 9.35 47.44
CA ALA A 495 -1.24 9.98 48.75
C ALA A 495 -2.67 9.96 49.34
N ALA A 496 -3.69 10.10 48.51
CA ALA A 496 -5.08 10.03 48.95
C ALA A 496 -5.51 8.60 49.32
N LEU A 497 -5.10 7.61 48.53
CA LEU A 497 -5.33 6.19 48.83
C LEU A 497 -4.57 5.72 50.07
N ALA A 498 -3.33 6.16 50.28
CA ALA A 498 -2.51 5.80 51.43
C ALA A 498 -3.11 6.25 52.78
N LYS A 499 -4.04 7.22 52.77
CA LYS A 499 -4.80 7.63 53.97
C LYS A 499 -5.98 6.71 54.28
N LYS A 500 -6.37 5.85 53.34
CA LYS A 500 -7.60 5.04 53.37
C LYS A 500 -7.33 3.55 53.43
N VAL A 501 -6.23 3.10 52.84
CA VAL A 501 -5.84 1.68 52.82
C VAL A 501 -4.44 1.50 53.39
N THR A 502 -4.20 0.36 54.03
CA THR A 502 -2.88 -0.02 54.58
C THR A 502 -2.11 -0.97 53.67
N CYS A 503 -2.72 -1.41 52.57
CA CYS A 503 -2.14 -2.35 51.64
C CYS A 503 -1.25 -1.67 50.59
N ARG A 504 -0.61 -2.48 49.73
CA ARG A 504 0.28 -1.95 48.70
C ARG A 504 -0.53 -1.21 47.64
N ILE A 505 -0.07 -0.02 47.25
CA ILE A 505 -0.64 0.75 46.13
C ILE A 505 0.37 0.72 44.98
N MET A 506 -0.07 0.26 43.81
CA MET A 506 0.77 0.08 42.63
C MET A 506 0.13 0.75 41.42
N THR A 507 0.91 1.32 40.52
CA THR A 507 0.44 1.74 39.21
C THR A 507 0.36 0.54 38.26
N LEU A 508 -0.47 0.63 37.23
CA LEU A 508 -0.51 -0.40 36.19
C LEU A 508 0.88 -0.63 35.54
N LYS A 509 1.69 0.42 35.39
CA LYS A 509 3.04 0.28 34.86
C LYS A 509 3.93 -0.56 35.79
N GLU A 510 3.94 -0.25 37.09
CA GLU A 510 4.70 -1.01 38.09
C GLU A 510 4.22 -2.47 38.16
N LEU A 511 2.93 -2.74 37.98
CA LEU A 511 2.37 -4.10 37.91
C LEU A 511 2.94 -4.87 36.70
N LEU A 512 2.98 -4.24 35.52
CA LEU A 512 3.52 -4.86 34.31
C LEU A 512 5.05 -5.03 34.36
N GLU A 513 5.74 -4.28 35.23
CA GLU A 513 7.18 -4.33 35.46
C GLU A 513 7.58 -5.24 36.62
N LEU A 514 6.63 -5.82 37.38
CA LEU A 514 6.94 -6.89 38.30
C LEU A 514 7.65 -8.00 37.52
N SER A 515 8.87 -8.34 37.93
CA SER A 515 9.59 -9.50 37.43
C SER A 515 8.99 -10.77 38.04
N GLU A 516 9.03 -11.88 37.29
CA GLU A 516 8.71 -13.22 37.80
C GLU A 516 9.50 -13.60 39.05
#